data_AF-A0AA86M225-F1
#
_entry.id   AF-A0AA86M225-F1
#
_cell.length_a   1.000
_cell.length_b   1.000
_cell.length_c   1.000
_cell.angle_alpha   90.00
_cell.angle_beta   90.00
_cell.angle_gamma   90.00
#
_symmetry.space_group_name_H-M   'P 1'
#
loop_
_entity.id
_entity.type
_entity.pdbx_description
1 polymer ?
#
loop_
_entity_poly.entity_id
_entity_poly.type
_entity_poly.pdbx_seq_one_letter_code
_entity_poly.pdbx_strand_id
1 'polypeptide(L)'
;MSSYALQPVSGTVRVTADHMAALFNTVVFARGPGNDPPLRRFAFALDDSTLTMHAEMRRRGAWVSIELRGPDMQRDPQTLVFHPNDVKVHGQDAGPLLDAAHIERADLLPVSTPAVQLIGSEIVMHVPALFPPPAIQLKLTAIRVAHDDLAMQFGDGAPPLPPLANTADARRPFILFRGGDVRFMRSMPMNTRIDIVVADPARPFVFNLYHYRREAAARGITRMDADGTLRVDLAPVPAVQ
;
A
#
# COMPACT_ATOMS: atom_id res chain seq x y z
N MET A 1 18.60 -2.96 8.40
CA MET A 1 18.73 -1.49 8.32
C MET A 1 18.23 -1.04 6.95
N SER A 2 17.17 -0.25 6.90
CA SER A 2 16.71 0.40 5.67
C SER A 2 17.67 1.53 5.31
N SER A 3 18.20 1.53 4.09
CA SER A 3 19.20 2.52 3.64
C SER A 3 18.62 3.92 3.41
N TYR A 4 17.29 4.06 3.37
CA TYR A 4 16.55 5.32 3.24
C TYR A 4 15.08 5.11 3.64
N ALA A 5 14.36 6.18 3.95
CA ALA A 5 12.93 6.20 4.17
C ALA A 5 12.26 7.15 3.16
N LEU A 6 11.02 6.83 2.77
CA LEU A 6 10.18 7.68 1.94
C LEU A 6 9.16 8.37 2.82
N GLN A 7 9.03 9.69 2.68
CA GLN A 7 8.01 10.47 3.39
C GLN A 7 7.15 11.20 2.35
N PRO A 8 6.03 10.61 1.91
CA PRO A 8 5.11 11.28 1.00
C PRO A 8 4.49 12.50 1.66
N VAL A 9 4.63 13.67 1.03
CA VAL A 9 4.08 14.94 1.49
C VAL A 9 2.55 14.94 1.43
N SER A 10 2.01 14.54 0.28
CA SER A 10 0.56 14.35 0.10
C SER A 10 0.27 13.48 -1.11
N GLY A 11 -0.96 12.97 -1.19
CA GLY A 11 -1.45 12.25 -2.36
C GLY A 11 -2.61 11.33 -2.07
N THR A 12 -3.00 10.56 -3.08
CA THR A 12 -4.06 9.56 -2.98
C THR A 12 -3.56 8.25 -3.59
N VAL A 13 -3.79 7.15 -2.89
CA VAL A 13 -3.55 5.78 -3.37
C VAL A 13 -4.87 5.05 -3.41
N ARG A 14 -5.10 4.29 -4.48
CA ARG A 14 -6.25 3.40 -4.63
C ARG A 14 -5.75 1.96 -4.53
N VAL A 15 -6.29 1.19 -3.61
CA VAL A 15 -5.89 -0.20 -3.37
C VAL A 15 -7.06 -1.11 -3.69
N THR A 16 -6.90 -1.97 -4.68
CA THR A 16 -7.92 -2.95 -5.08
C THR A 16 -7.98 -4.11 -4.09
N ALA A 17 -9.07 -4.88 -4.13
CA ALA A 17 -9.19 -6.14 -3.41
C ALA A 17 -7.99 -7.09 -3.61
N ASP A 18 -7.54 -7.23 -4.85
CA ASP A 18 -6.39 -8.08 -5.20
C ASP A 18 -5.08 -7.58 -4.59
N HIS A 19 -4.85 -6.26 -4.59
CA HIS A 19 -3.67 -5.68 -3.95
C HIS A 19 -3.68 -5.87 -2.44
N MET A 20 -4.84 -5.76 -1.78
CA MET A 20 -4.97 -6.07 -0.35
C MET A 20 -4.71 -7.56 -0.08
N ALA A 21 -5.28 -8.45 -0.90
CA ALA A 21 -5.07 -9.89 -0.80
C ALA A 21 -3.59 -10.25 -0.95
N ALA A 22 -2.90 -9.65 -1.94
CA ALA A 22 -1.47 -9.83 -2.13
C ALA A 22 -0.70 -9.37 -0.88
N LEU A 23 -0.93 -8.15 -0.41
CA LEU A 23 -0.27 -7.58 0.78
C LEU A 23 -0.39 -8.50 2.00
N PHE A 24 -1.59 -8.99 2.30
CA PHE A 24 -1.84 -9.84 3.46
C PHE A 24 -1.19 -11.22 3.32
N ASN A 25 -1.32 -11.85 2.14
CA ASN A 25 -0.79 -13.19 1.92
C ASN A 25 0.74 -13.21 1.75
N THR A 26 1.38 -12.11 1.32
CA THR A 26 2.82 -12.11 1.01
C THR A 26 3.67 -11.29 1.98
N VAL A 27 3.13 -10.27 2.63
CA VAL A 27 3.90 -9.36 3.51
C VAL A 27 3.48 -9.51 4.95
N VAL A 28 2.20 -9.30 5.26
CA VAL A 28 1.71 -9.24 6.66
C VAL A 28 1.84 -10.60 7.35
N PHE A 29 1.37 -11.65 6.68
CA PHE A 29 1.43 -13.02 7.19
C PHE A 29 2.53 -13.84 6.51
N ALA A 30 3.57 -13.17 6.02
CA ALA A 30 4.72 -13.81 5.40
C ALA A 30 5.28 -14.91 6.29
N ARG A 31 5.43 -16.12 5.73
CA ARG A 31 5.93 -17.29 6.47
C ARG A 31 7.39 -17.06 6.89
N GLY A 32 7.64 -17.17 8.20
CA GLY A 32 8.97 -17.52 8.71
C GLY A 32 9.22 -19.03 8.56
N PRO A 33 10.48 -19.49 8.48
CA PRO A 33 10.77 -20.92 8.49
C PRO A 33 10.19 -21.60 9.74
N GLY A 34 9.36 -22.64 9.54
CA GLY A 34 8.90 -23.53 10.61
C GLY A 34 7.60 -23.17 11.33
N ASN A 35 6.94 -22.05 11.02
CA ASN A 35 5.66 -21.69 11.63
C ASN A 35 4.57 -21.45 10.57
N ASP A 36 3.47 -22.20 10.65
CA ASP A 36 2.27 -21.90 9.86
C ASP A 36 1.64 -20.59 10.38
N PRO A 37 1.22 -19.68 9.49
CA PRO A 37 0.61 -18.42 9.92
C PRO A 37 -0.76 -18.71 10.56
N PRO A 38 -1.18 -17.92 11.57
CA PRO A 38 -2.46 -18.14 12.25
C PRO A 38 -3.68 -17.94 11.33
N LEU A 39 -3.49 -17.14 10.27
CA LEU A 39 -4.46 -16.88 9.21
C LEU A 39 -3.81 -17.05 7.84
N ARG A 40 -4.58 -17.47 6.83
CA ARG A 40 -4.12 -17.61 5.44
C ARG A 40 -5.25 -17.43 4.43
N ARG A 41 -4.89 -17.38 3.14
CA ARG A 41 -5.84 -17.34 2.01
C ARG A 41 -6.79 -16.14 2.13
N PHE A 42 -6.19 -14.98 2.38
CA PHE A 42 -6.93 -13.73 2.45
C PHE A 42 -7.51 -13.40 1.06
N ALA A 43 -8.80 -13.07 1.05
CA ALA A 43 -9.48 -12.45 -0.07
C ALA A 43 -10.34 -11.31 0.47
N PHE A 44 -10.53 -10.28 -0.36
CA PHE A 44 -11.28 -9.10 0.03
C PHE A 44 -12.35 -8.81 -1.01
N ALA A 45 -13.45 -8.21 -0.56
CA ALA A 45 -14.44 -7.60 -1.42
C ALA A 45 -14.78 -6.22 -0.85
N LEU A 46 -14.98 -5.27 -1.75
CA LEU A 46 -15.33 -3.89 -1.43
C LEU A 46 -16.70 -3.63 -2.03
N ASP A 47 -17.58 -2.99 -1.28
CA ASP A 47 -18.94 -2.66 -1.74
C ASP A 47 -19.40 -1.37 -1.05
N ASP A 48 -19.32 -0.25 -1.76
CA ASP A 48 -19.85 1.08 -1.38
C ASP A 48 -20.02 1.28 0.13
N SER A 49 -18.88 1.49 0.83
CA SER A 49 -18.69 1.64 2.29
C SER A 49 -18.47 0.37 3.13
N THR A 50 -18.61 -0.82 2.55
CA THR A 50 -18.44 -2.10 3.24
C THR A 50 -17.16 -2.80 2.79
N LEU A 51 -16.32 -3.21 3.73
CA LEU A 51 -15.25 -4.17 3.51
C LEU A 51 -15.71 -5.56 3.95
N THR A 52 -15.51 -6.55 3.09
CA THR A 52 -15.61 -7.97 3.43
C THR A 52 -14.23 -8.61 3.31
N MET A 53 -13.81 -9.32 4.35
CA MET A 53 -12.57 -10.08 4.40
C MET A 53 -12.90 -11.57 4.59
N HIS A 54 -12.41 -12.40 3.69
CA HIS A 54 -12.42 -13.85 3.84
C HIS A 54 -11.01 -14.34 4.16
N ALA A 55 -10.90 -15.30 5.07
CA ALA A 55 -9.65 -15.98 5.38
C ALA A 55 -9.90 -17.40 5.91
N GLU A 56 -8.82 -18.17 6.06
CA GLU A 56 -8.83 -19.41 6.84
C GLU A 56 -8.03 -19.21 8.13
N MET A 57 -8.63 -19.63 9.26
CA MET A 57 -8.01 -19.61 10.58
C MET A 57 -7.72 -21.02 11.06
N ARG A 58 -6.59 -21.22 11.76
CA ARG A 58 -6.29 -22.48 12.41
C ARG A 58 -7.05 -22.59 13.74
N ARG A 59 -7.93 -23.57 13.87
CA ARG A 59 -8.68 -23.83 15.13
C ARG A 59 -8.65 -25.32 15.46
N ARG A 60 -8.20 -25.66 16.67
CA ARG A 60 -8.15 -27.06 17.18
C ARG A 60 -7.55 -28.07 16.18
N GLY A 61 -6.50 -27.68 15.45
CA GLY A 61 -5.84 -28.56 14.47
C GLY A 61 -6.56 -28.69 13.11
N ALA A 62 -7.61 -27.92 12.85
CA ALA A 62 -8.28 -27.82 11.56
C ALA A 62 -8.19 -26.40 10.98
N TRP A 63 -8.33 -26.27 9.66
CA TRP A 63 -8.49 -24.97 8.99
C TRP A 63 -9.97 -24.68 8.83
N VAL A 64 -10.37 -23.48 9.25
CA VAL A 64 -11.75 -23.05 9.33
C VAL A 64 -11.91 -21.76 8.54
N SER A 65 -12.89 -21.70 7.64
CA SER A 65 -13.19 -20.46 6.93
C SER A 65 -13.82 -19.44 7.86
N ILE A 66 -13.35 -18.21 7.77
CA ILE A 66 -13.90 -17.05 8.45
C ILE A 66 -14.24 -15.98 7.43
N GLU A 67 -15.32 -15.26 7.70
CA GLU A 67 -15.75 -14.08 6.95
C GLU A 67 -16.02 -12.97 7.96
N LEU A 68 -15.38 -11.84 7.75
CA LEU A 68 -15.58 -10.63 8.54
C LEU A 68 -16.09 -9.54 7.61
N ARG A 69 -17.19 -8.89 7.97
CA ARG A 69 -17.78 -7.80 7.20
C ARG A 69 -18.02 -6.61 8.13
N GLY A 70 -17.72 -5.42 7.65
CA GLY A 70 -17.88 -4.21 8.44
C GLY A 70 -17.65 -2.91 7.66
N PRO A 71 -17.95 -1.76 8.30
CA PRO A 71 -17.79 -0.44 7.72
C PRO A 71 -16.35 0.09 7.87
N ASP A 72 -16.22 1.40 7.67
CA ASP A 72 -15.01 2.21 7.55
C ASP A 72 -13.91 1.97 8.62
N MET A 73 -12.67 2.30 8.25
CA MET A 73 -11.46 1.66 8.78
C MET A 73 -10.45 2.60 9.46
N GLN A 74 -10.74 3.88 9.73
CA GLN A 74 -9.73 4.80 10.26
C GLN A 74 -9.94 5.16 11.74
N ARG A 75 -8.90 4.93 12.54
CA ARG A 75 -8.84 5.38 13.94
C ARG A 75 -8.01 6.65 14.09
N ASP A 76 -6.84 6.69 13.46
CA ASP A 76 -5.90 7.80 13.55
C ASP A 76 -4.98 7.85 12.29
N PRO A 77 -4.06 8.83 12.18
CA PRO A 77 -3.23 8.98 10.98
C PRO A 77 -2.20 7.88 10.72
N GLN A 78 -1.93 6.97 11.67
CA GLN A 78 -0.98 5.84 11.53
C GLN A 78 -1.67 4.46 11.67
N THR A 79 -2.89 4.45 12.19
CA THR A 79 -3.60 3.22 12.54
C THR A 79 -4.93 3.13 11.82
N LEU A 80 -5.11 2.02 11.11
CA LEU A 80 -6.41 1.60 10.60
C LEU A 80 -7.02 0.59 11.57
N VAL A 81 -8.29 0.74 11.90
CA VAL A 81 -9.02 -0.22 12.72
C VAL A 81 -10.26 -0.66 11.97
N PHE A 82 -10.32 -1.94 11.65
CA PHE A 82 -11.48 -2.57 11.07
C PHE A 82 -12.33 -3.18 12.19
N HIS A 83 -13.57 -2.69 12.30
CA HIS A 83 -14.56 -3.15 13.25
C HIS A 83 -15.63 -3.97 12.51
N PRO A 84 -15.47 -5.28 12.38
CA PRO A 84 -16.50 -6.11 11.76
C PRO A 84 -17.78 -6.08 12.59
N ASN A 85 -18.92 -5.95 11.91
CA ASN A 85 -20.26 -6.02 12.51
C ASN A 85 -21.03 -7.28 12.10
N ASP A 86 -20.52 -8.04 11.13
CA ASP A 86 -20.98 -9.37 10.76
C ASP A 86 -19.77 -10.31 10.71
N VAL A 87 -19.88 -11.44 11.39
CA VAL A 87 -18.81 -12.44 11.49
C VAL A 87 -19.40 -13.82 11.26
N LYS A 88 -18.85 -14.55 10.27
CA LYS A 88 -19.24 -15.92 10.00
C LYS A 88 -18.07 -16.87 10.13
N VAL A 89 -18.35 -18.07 10.64
CA VAL A 89 -17.39 -19.17 10.77
C VAL A 89 -17.99 -20.39 10.11
N HIS A 90 -17.31 -20.97 9.12
CA HIS A 90 -17.88 -22.02 8.26
C HIS A 90 -19.25 -21.63 7.64
N GLY A 91 -19.42 -20.35 7.32
CA GLY A 91 -20.66 -19.81 6.75
C GLY A 91 -21.83 -19.70 7.73
N GLN A 92 -21.64 -20.05 9.01
CA GLN A 92 -22.64 -19.84 10.06
C GLN A 92 -22.39 -18.52 10.76
N ASP A 93 -23.46 -17.77 11.03
CA ASP A 93 -23.39 -16.53 11.81
C ASP A 93 -22.84 -16.84 13.21
N ALA A 94 -21.69 -16.23 13.49
CA ALA A 94 -21.00 -16.34 14.75
C ALA A 94 -21.20 -15.09 15.63
N GLY A 95 -21.86 -14.02 15.16
CA GLY A 95 -22.16 -12.82 15.94
C GLY A 95 -22.77 -13.14 17.31
N PRO A 96 -23.86 -13.95 17.37
CA PRO A 96 -24.46 -14.36 18.64
C PRO A 96 -23.52 -15.18 19.54
N LEU A 97 -22.58 -15.94 18.95
CA LEU A 97 -21.58 -16.71 19.69
C LEU A 97 -20.44 -15.82 20.20
N LEU A 98 -20.07 -14.76 19.47
CA LEU A 98 -19.08 -13.78 19.89
C LEU A 98 -19.59 -12.93 21.06
N ASP A 99 -20.86 -12.50 20.97
CA ASP A 99 -21.54 -11.73 22.01
C ASP A 99 -21.82 -12.58 23.26
N ALA A 100 -22.23 -13.84 23.10
CA ALA A 100 -22.48 -14.76 24.22
C ALA A 100 -21.21 -15.34 24.85
N ALA A 101 -20.11 -15.46 24.10
CA ALA A 101 -18.87 -16.06 24.59
C ALA A 101 -17.86 -15.05 25.15
N HIS A 102 -18.10 -13.74 25.07
CA HIS A 102 -17.19 -12.71 25.59
C HIS A 102 -15.72 -12.99 25.23
N ILE A 103 -15.43 -13.53 24.02
CA ILE A 103 -14.28 -14.43 23.79
C ILE A 103 -13.11 -14.07 24.71
N GLU A 104 -12.95 -14.86 25.77
CA GLU A 104 -11.82 -14.69 26.66
C GLU A 104 -10.57 -14.72 25.79
N ARG A 105 -9.68 -13.73 25.97
CA ARG A 105 -8.45 -13.51 25.20
C ARG A 105 -7.61 -14.77 24.91
N ALA A 106 -7.86 -15.88 25.61
CA ALA A 106 -7.23 -17.18 25.47
C ALA A 106 -7.68 -17.99 24.22
N ASP A 107 -8.89 -17.78 23.70
CA ASP A 107 -9.45 -18.58 22.58
C ASP A 107 -9.26 -17.95 21.19
N LEU A 108 -9.04 -16.64 21.14
CA LEU A 108 -8.48 -15.98 19.96
C LEU A 108 -6.99 -16.27 19.96
N LEU A 109 -6.49 -17.01 18.97
CA LEU A 109 -5.05 -17.02 18.70
C LEU A 109 -4.64 -15.55 18.55
N PRO A 110 -3.74 -15.01 19.39
CA PRO A 110 -3.30 -13.64 19.23
C PRO A 110 -2.58 -13.56 17.88
N VAL A 111 -3.29 -13.05 16.88
CA VAL A 111 -2.68 -12.61 15.65
C VAL A 111 -2.00 -11.29 15.99
N SER A 112 -0.75 -11.39 16.43
CA SER A 112 0.08 -10.25 16.75
C SER A 112 1.32 -10.30 15.87
N THR A 113 1.25 -9.54 14.78
CA THR A 113 2.39 -9.22 13.94
C THR A 113 2.76 -7.75 14.20
N PRO A 114 3.96 -7.29 13.84
CA PRO A 114 4.30 -5.86 13.89
C PRO A 114 3.35 -4.98 13.07
N ALA A 115 2.67 -5.55 12.07
CA ALA A 115 1.81 -4.83 11.15
C ALA A 115 0.31 -4.92 11.50
N VAL A 116 -0.12 -6.00 12.14
CA VAL A 116 -1.54 -6.30 12.42
C VAL A 116 -1.69 -6.95 13.79
N GLN A 117 -2.63 -6.43 14.57
CA GLN A 117 -3.01 -6.92 15.88
C GLN A 117 -4.52 -7.19 15.91
N LEU A 118 -4.91 -8.30 16.52
CA LEU A 118 -6.30 -8.56 16.87
C LEU A 118 -6.53 -8.14 18.34
N ILE A 119 -7.39 -7.15 18.58
CA ILE A 119 -7.72 -6.63 19.92
C ILE A 119 -9.22 -6.80 20.15
N GLY A 120 -9.62 -7.80 20.93
CA GLY A 120 -11.03 -8.15 21.06
C GLY A 120 -11.59 -8.62 19.72
N SER A 121 -12.61 -7.91 19.21
CA SER A 121 -13.17 -8.11 17.87
C SER A 121 -12.58 -7.19 16.80
N GLU A 122 -11.63 -6.32 17.16
CA GLU A 122 -11.07 -5.31 16.26
C GLU A 122 -9.79 -5.80 15.58
N ILE A 123 -9.66 -5.53 14.28
CA ILE A 123 -8.40 -5.71 13.55
C ILE A 123 -7.71 -4.37 13.46
N VAL A 124 -6.63 -4.20 14.22
CA VAL A 124 -5.81 -3.00 14.26
C VAL A 124 -4.60 -3.19 13.35
N MET A 125 -4.43 -2.30 12.38
CA MET A 125 -3.34 -2.34 11.41
C MET A 125 -2.46 -1.09 11.55
N HIS A 126 -1.17 -1.32 11.70
CA HIS A 126 -0.16 -0.26 11.73
C HIS A 126 0.34 0.02 10.32
N VAL A 127 -0.13 1.11 9.73
CA VAL A 127 0.08 1.43 8.31
C VAL A 127 1.55 1.44 7.90
N PRO A 128 2.48 2.05 8.66
CA PRO A 128 3.91 2.03 8.27
C PRO A 128 4.54 0.64 8.25
N ALA A 129 4.00 -0.30 9.03
CA ALA A 129 4.49 -1.67 9.13
C ALA A 129 3.83 -2.63 8.12
N LEU A 130 2.75 -2.20 7.44
CA LEU A 130 2.13 -2.98 6.38
C LEU A 130 3.02 -3.06 5.14
N PHE A 131 3.81 -2.02 4.85
CA PHE A 131 4.61 -1.95 3.64
C PHE A 131 5.99 -2.57 3.82
N PRO A 132 6.46 -3.37 2.85
CA PRO A 132 7.82 -3.88 2.89
C PRO A 132 8.83 -2.72 2.74
N PRO A 133 10.10 -2.92 3.18
CA PRO A 133 11.15 -1.91 3.01
C PRO A 133 11.31 -1.44 1.55
N PRO A 134 11.64 -0.17 1.28
CA PRO A 134 12.07 0.87 2.22
C PRO A 134 10.95 1.37 3.14
N ALA A 135 11.31 1.85 4.33
CA ALA A 135 10.33 2.37 5.29
C ALA A 135 9.56 3.55 4.66
N ILE A 136 8.23 3.49 4.69
CA ILE A 136 7.37 4.58 4.19
C ILE A 136 6.68 5.24 5.39
N GLN A 137 6.98 6.52 5.62
CA GLN A 137 6.37 7.34 6.64
C GLN A 137 5.20 8.09 6.03
N LEU A 138 4.00 7.54 6.18
CA LEU A 138 2.75 8.08 5.64
C LEU A 138 1.91 8.63 6.78
N LYS A 139 1.27 9.78 6.61
CA LYS A 139 0.23 10.27 7.52
C LYS A 139 -1.12 10.23 6.80
N LEU A 140 -1.99 9.30 7.19
CA LEU A 140 -3.33 9.20 6.63
C LEU A 140 -4.19 10.39 7.06
N THR A 141 -4.87 11.00 6.10
CA THR A 141 -5.80 12.12 6.32
C THR A 141 -7.24 11.72 6.05
N ALA A 142 -7.47 10.73 5.19
CA ALA A 142 -8.77 10.14 4.94
C ALA A 142 -8.63 8.74 4.37
N ILE A 143 -9.64 7.93 4.60
CA ILE A 143 -9.85 6.65 3.93
C ILE A 143 -11.28 6.59 3.42
N ARG A 144 -11.51 5.87 2.33
CA ARG A 144 -12.85 5.61 1.81
C ARG A 144 -12.89 4.27 1.12
N VAL A 145 -13.80 3.41 1.55
CA VAL A 145 -14.17 2.20 0.82
C VAL A 145 -15.12 2.59 -0.33
N ALA A 146 -14.69 2.39 -1.57
CA ALA A 146 -15.50 2.49 -2.77
C ALA A 146 -15.78 1.09 -3.34
N HIS A 147 -16.63 0.99 -4.36
CA HIS A 147 -16.97 -0.28 -4.99
C HIS A 147 -15.76 -1.14 -5.41
N ASP A 148 -14.77 -0.55 -6.09
CA ASP A 148 -13.64 -1.32 -6.67
C ASP A 148 -12.31 -1.14 -5.92
N ASP A 149 -12.23 -0.16 -5.01
CA ASP A 149 -11.00 0.15 -4.29
C ASP A 149 -11.20 0.82 -2.93
N LEU A 150 -10.16 0.68 -2.13
CA LEU A 150 -9.91 1.47 -0.94
C LEU A 150 -9.09 2.70 -1.33
N ALA A 151 -9.71 3.87 -1.30
CA ALA A 151 -9.04 5.14 -1.53
C ALA A 151 -8.44 5.64 -0.21
N MET A 152 -7.12 5.78 -0.16
CA MET A 152 -6.38 6.33 0.97
C MET A 152 -5.77 7.67 0.58
N GLN A 153 -6.06 8.71 1.36
CA GLN A 153 -5.43 10.02 1.23
C GLN A 153 -4.37 10.18 2.33
N PHE A 154 -3.24 10.77 1.96
CA PHE A 154 -2.16 11.10 2.88
C PHE A 154 -1.77 12.56 2.72
N GLY A 155 -1.27 13.13 3.80
CA GLY A 155 -0.92 14.54 3.88
C GLY A 155 -0.25 14.89 5.21
N ASP A 156 0.85 15.63 5.15
CA ASP A 156 1.49 16.23 6.33
C ASP A 156 1.17 17.73 6.49
N GLY A 157 0.41 18.30 5.55
CA GLY A 157 0.05 19.71 5.52
C GLY A 157 1.10 20.62 4.88
N ALA A 158 2.19 20.07 4.35
CA ALA A 158 3.18 20.85 3.64
C ALA A 158 2.62 21.37 2.29
N PRO A 159 3.12 22.53 1.80
CA PRO A 159 2.65 23.10 0.56
C PRO A 159 2.89 22.16 -0.63
N PRO A 160 2.01 22.20 -1.65
CA PRO A 160 2.19 21.38 -2.85
C PRO A 160 3.51 21.70 -3.53
N LEU A 161 4.12 20.67 -4.12
CA LEU A 161 5.30 20.86 -4.95
C LEU A 161 4.94 21.73 -6.17
N PRO A 162 5.84 22.64 -6.59
CA PRO A 162 5.70 23.39 -7.84
C PRO A 162 5.54 22.47 -9.04
N PRO A 163 4.86 22.94 -10.11
CA PRO A 163 4.54 22.12 -11.27
C PRO A 163 5.79 21.66 -12.04
N LEU A 164 5.59 20.74 -12.99
CA LEU A 164 6.58 20.38 -14.01
C LEU A 164 7.14 21.63 -14.71
N ALA A 165 8.41 21.58 -15.14
CA ALA A 165 9.04 22.70 -15.83
C ALA A 165 8.34 22.93 -17.17
N ASN A 166 8.04 21.82 -17.85
CA ASN A 166 7.18 21.81 -19.02
C ASN A 166 5.72 21.55 -18.64
N THR A 167 4.87 22.57 -18.76
CA THR A 167 3.43 22.46 -18.50
C THR A 167 2.71 21.55 -19.50
N ALA A 168 3.24 21.38 -20.71
CA ALA A 168 2.66 20.46 -21.70
C ALA A 168 2.73 19.00 -21.25
N ASP A 169 3.70 18.65 -20.39
CA ASP A 169 3.86 17.30 -19.84
C ASP A 169 3.04 17.07 -18.58
N ALA A 170 2.40 18.10 -18.00
CA ALA A 170 1.61 17.98 -16.78
C ALA A 170 0.38 17.05 -16.93
N ARG A 171 0.00 16.71 -18.16
CA ARG A 171 -1.07 15.74 -18.46
C ARG A 171 -0.58 14.30 -18.59
N ARG A 172 0.73 14.06 -18.53
CA ARG A 172 1.33 12.73 -18.62
C ARG A 172 1.62 12.20 -17.22
N PRO A 173 1.66 10.88 -17.00
CA PRO A 173 2.21 10.34 -15.76
C PRO A 173 3.68 10.73 -15.61
N PHE A 174 4.06 11.26 -14.44
CA PHE A 174 5.41 11.80 -14.20
C PHE A 174 5.92 11.56 -12.77
N ILE A 175 7.23 11.67 -12.59
CA ILE A 175 7.90 11.88 -11.31
C ILE A 175 8.74 13.15 -11.40
N LEU A 176 8.59 14.02 -10.42
CA LEU A 176 9.41 15.22 -10.25
C LEU A 176 10.35 15.01 -9.07
N PHE A 177 11.66 15.01 -9.32
CA PHE A 177 12.68 15.09 -8.27
C PHE A 177 13.21 16.51 -8.18
N ARG A 178 13.37 17.01 -6.95
CA ARG A 178 13.98 18.31 -6.69
C ARG A 178 14.92 18.27 -5.51
N GLY A 179 15.97 19.06 -5.61
CA GLY A 179 16.98 19.20 -4.57
C GLY A 179 17.95 18.01 -4.55
N GLY A 180 18.89 18.09 -3.62
CA GLY A 180 19.97 17.12 -3.49
C GLY A 180 21.00 17.18 -4.61
N ASP A 181 22.05 16.39 -4.40
CA ASP A 181 23.22 16.35 -5.26
C ASP A 181 23.22 15.01 -5.98
N VAL A 182 22.87 15.06 -7.27
CA VAL A 182 22.67 13.84 -8.05
C VAL A 182 23.96 13.52 -8.77
N ARG A 183 24.66 12.46 -8.37
CA ARG A 183 25.80 12.00 -9.15
C ARG A 183 25.32 11.34 -10.43
N PHE A 184 25.57 11.98 -11.57
CA PHE A 184 25.30 11.44 -12.89
C PHE A 184 26.62 11.29 -13.68
N MET A 185 27.05 10.05 -13.89
CA MET A 185 28.34 9.71 -14.49
C MET A 185 29.52 10.43 -13.79
N ARG A 186 30.19 11.36 -14.49
CA ARG A 186 31.31 12.17 -13.98
C ARG A 186 30.89 13.58 -13.56
N SER A 187 29.60 13.88 -13.61
CA SER A 187 29.01 15.17 -13.23
C SER A 187 28.20 14.99 -11.94
N MET A 188 28.10 16.06 -11.15
CA MET A 188 27.27 16.10 -9.95
C MET A 188 26.50 17.43 -9.93
N PRO A 189 25.35 17.50 -10.61
CA PRO A 189 24.49 18.65 -10.51
C PRO A 189 24.01 18.81 -9.06
N MET A 190 24.06 20.04 -8.58
CA MET A 190 23.68 20.42 -7.22
C MET A 190 22.30 21.08 -7.27
N ASN A 191 21.49 20.86 -6.24
CA ASN A 191 20.10 21.35 -6.19
C ASN A 191 19.31 20.97 -7.45
N THR A 192 19.41 19.70 -7.83
CA THR A 192 18.97 19.23 -9.15
C THR A 192 17.45 19.29 -9.29
N ARG A 193 16.97 19.59 -10.50
CA ARG A 193 15.61 19.30 -10.94
C ARG A 193 15.63 18.16 -11.97
N ILE A 194 14.85 17.09 -11.71
CA ILE A 194 14.67 15.98 -12.66
C ILE A 194 13.19 15.78 -12.93
N ASP A 195 12.81 15.88 -14.19
CA ASP A 195 11.46 15.61 -14.67
C ASP A 195 11.50 14.25 -15.40
N ILE A 196 10.90 13.21 -14.81
CA ILE A 196 10.75 11.89 -15.44
C ILE A 196 9.32 11.76 -15.94
N VAL A 197 9.16 11.56 -17.24
CA VAL A 197 7.85 11.54 -17.89
C VAL A 197 7.68 10.28 -18.73
N VAL A 198 6.47 9.73 -18.76
CA VAL A 198 6.14 8.65 -19.70
C VAL A 198 5.98 9.24 -21.09
N ALA A 199 6.64 8.64 -22.08
CA ALA A 199 6.60 9.13 -23.45
C ALA A 199 5.17 9.03 -24.05
N ASP A 200 4.47 7.94 -23.76
CA ASP A 200 3.08 7.71 -24.16
C ASP A 200 2.11 8.08 -23.03
N PRO A 201 1.29 9.14 -23.18
CA PRO A 201 0.33 9.55 -22.15
C PRO A 201 -0.78 8.51 -21.90
N ALA A 202 -1.01 7.57 -22.82
CA ALA A 202 -2.02 6.52 -22.64
C ALA A 202 -1.53 5.36 -21.76
N ARG A 203 -0.26 5.38 -21.32
CA ARG A 203 0.36 4.30 -20.55
C ARG A 203 0.65 4.74 -19.12
N PRO A 204 0.46 3.86 -18.13
CA PRO A 204 0.74 4.19 -16.74
C PRO A 204 2.24 4.37 -16.51
N PHE A 205 2.60 5.24 -15.56
CA PHE A 205 3.94 5.23 -14.98
C PHE A 205 4.03 4.05 -14.02
N VAL A 206 4.97 3.12 -14.26
CA VAL A 206 5.25 2.03 -13.32
C VAL A 206 6.46 2.41 -12.47
N PHE A 207 6.23 2.75 -11.21
CA PHE A 207 7.30 3.02 -10.25
C PHE A 207 7.63 1.76 -9.45
N ASN A 208 8.69 1.05 -9.83
CA ASN A 208 9.14 -0.17 -9.14
C ASN A 208 10.57 -0.01 -8.63
N LEU A 209 10.74 0.31 -7.34
CA LEU A 209 12.07 0.53 -6.74
C LEU A 209 13.02 -0.69 -6.83
N TYR A 210 12.49 -1.91 -6.83
CA TYR A 210 13.31 -3.12 -6.88
C TYR A 210 13.87 -3.41 -8.26
N HIS A 211 13.13 -3.05 -9.31
CA HIS A 211 13.54 -3.26 -10.70
C HIS A 211 13.86 -1.97 -11.47
N TYR A 212 13.78 -0.82 -10.79
CA TYR A 212 13.91 0.51 -11.38
C TYR A 212 15.19 0.67 -12.21
N ARG A 213 16.34 0.21 -11.70
CA ARG A 213 17.62 0.31 -12.42
C ARG A 213 17.58 -0.40 -13.76
N ARG A 214 17.01 -1.61 -13.80
CA ARG A 214 16.89 -2.38 -15.04
C ARG A 214 15.95 -1.68 -16.02
N GLU A 215 14.82 -1.19 -15.52
CA GLU A 215 13.78 -0.58 -16.36
C GLU A 215 14.22 0.80 -16.90
N ALA A 216 14.75 1.67 -16.05
CA ALA A 216 15.24 2.97 -16.45
C ALA A 216 16.47 2.88 -17.38
N ALA A 217 17.42 1.97 -17.12
CA ALA A 217 18.60 1.81 -17.96
C ALA A 217 18.27 1.19 -19.33
N ALA A 218 17.28 0.30 -19.41
CA ALA A 218 16.93 -0.37 -20.66
C ALA A 218 15.99 0.43 -21.56
N ARG A 219 15.25 1.40 -21.02
CA ARG A 219 14.10 2.03 -21.70
C ARG A 219 14.07 3.56 -21.62
N GLY A 220 14.98 4.17 -20.86
CA GLY A 220 15.03 5.62 -20.67
C GLY A 220 15.92 6.32 -21.68
N ILE A 221 15.47 7.49 -22.15
CA ILE A 221 16.32 8.46 -22.83
C ILE A 221 16.49 9.65 -21.89
N THR A 222 17.75 9.94 -21.50
CA THR A 222 18.07 11.12 -20.68
C THR A 222 18.49 12.28 -21.57
N ARG A 223 17.94 13.47 -21.30
CA ARG A 223 18.29 14.74 -21.97
C ARG A 223 18.42 15.85 -20.93
N MET A 224 19.05 16.95 -21.29
CA MET A 224 19.12 18.15 -20.46
C MET A 224 18.44 19.29 -21.23
N ASP A 225 17.45 19.90 -20.60
CA ASP A 225 16.72 21.04 -21.15
C ASP A 225 17.53 22.33 -20.96
N ALA A 226 17.18 23.39 -21.71
CA ALA A 226 17.92 24.64 -21.72
C ALA A 226 17.92 25.37 -20.36
N ASP A 227 16.95 25.08 -19.49
CA ASP A 227 16.85 25.59 -18.12
C ASP A 227 17.69 24.78 -17.10
N GLY A 228 18.43 23.77 -17.57
CA GLY A 228 19.25 22.88 -16.75
C GLY A 228 18.47 21.70 -16.15
N THR A 229 17.18 21.54 -16.46
CA THR A 229 16.39 20.38 -16.02
C THR A 229 16.91 19.10 -16.68
N LEU A 230 17.15 18.06 -15.89
CA LEU A 230 17.40 16.72 -16.41
C LEU A 230 16.07 16.06 -16.73
N ARG A 231 15.84 15.74 -18.00
CA ARG A 231 14.64 15.05 -18.47
C ARG A 231 14.94 13.57 -18.68
N VAL A 232 14.04 12.71 -18.23
CA VAL A 232 14.07 11.27 -18.55
C VAL A 232 12.75 10.87 -19.19
N ASP A 233 12.79 10.57 -20.48
CA ASP A 233 11.65 10.01 -21.20
C ASP A 233 11.70 8.48 -21.08
N LEU A 234 10.70 7.90 -20.42
CA LEU A 234 10.57 6.45 -20.29
C LEU A 234 9.72 5.88 -21.42
N ALA A 235 10.26 4.90 -22.16
CA ALA A 235 9.47 4.15 -23.11
C ALA A 235 8.37 3.34 -22.37
N PRO A 236 7.21 3.11 -23.02
CA PRO A 236 6.12 2.35 -22.42
C PRO A 236 6.53 0.96 -21.91
N VAL A 237 5.95 0.55 -20.79
CA VAL A 237 6.00 -0.87 -20.38
C VAL A 237 5.14 -1.66 -21.37
N PRO A 238 5.60 -2.79 -21.94
CA PRO A 238 4.74 -3.71 -22.69
C PRO A 238 3.55 -4.13 -21.84
N ALA A 239 2.39 -4.42 -22.43
CA ALA A 239 1.31 -5.05 -21.67
C ALA A 239 1.83 -6.36 -21.07
N VAL A 240 1.60 -6.55 -19.77
CA VAL A 240 1.77 -7.87 -19.15
C VAL A 240 0.66 -8.73 -19.74
N GLN A 241 1.04 -9.77 -20.50
CA GLN A 241 0.11 -10.81 -20.96
C GLN A 241 -0.19 -11.77 -19.82
#